data_AF-A0A4P6JHX6-F1
#
_entry.id   AF-A0A4P6JHX6-F1
#
_cell.length_a   1.000
_cell.length_b   1.000
_cell.length_c   1.000
_cell.angle_alpha   90.00
_cell.angle_beta   90.00
_cell.angle_gamma   90.00
#
_symmetry.space_group_name_H-M   'P 1'
#
loop_
_entity.id
_entity.type
_entity.pdbx_description
1 polymer ?
#
loop_
_entity_poly.entity_id
_entity_poly.type
_entity_poly.pdbx_seq_one_letter_code
_entity_poly.pdbx_strand_id
1 'polypeptide(L)'
;MNIARSICAYIIWIWLGSSLLHGVAHLVAGAPLTPLPPDLTWLGLTIELFFSLAPLVALVLLYTRRIRWGAALLCLSMLIALLWGFGAHFMSSTGDNVMAHATSPAGPAFLITSVLIFIVPWAGLIIGIHIFRLASRQLSERNLGLVPELRTEKDLRHAQAHNSF
;
A
#
# COMPACT_ATOMS: atom_id res chain seq x y z
N MET A 1 -11.03 -0.10 14.65
CA MET A 1 -9.72 0.28 14.05
C MET A 1 -8.78 -0.92 13.87
N ASN A 2 -8.66 -1.83 14.85
CA ASN A 2 -7.67 -2.92 14.81
C ASN A 2 -7.86 -3.88 13.62
N ILE A 3 -9.10 -4.31 13.34
CA ILE A 3 -9.41 -5.19 12.19
C ILE A 3 -8.94 -4.56 10.86
N ALA A 4 -9.24 -3.27 10.62
CA ALA A 4 -8.84 -2.58 9.41
C ALA A 4 -7.32 -2.49 9.25
N ARG A 5 -6.58 -2.29 10.35
CA ARG A 5 -5.10 -2.32 10.35
C ARG A 5 -4.57 -3.71 10.01
N SER A 6 -5.17 -4.76 10.56
CA SER A 6 -4.80 -6.14 10.23
C SER A 6 -5.05 -6.45 8.76
N ILE A 7 -6.19 -6.02 8.21
CA ILE A 7 -6.50 -6.16 6.77
C ILE A 7 -5.45 -5.44 5.91
N CYS A 8 -5.08 -4.19 6.23
CA CYS A 8 -4.00 -3.50 5.54
C CYS A 8 -2.67 -4.24 5.63
N ALA A 9 -2.33 -4.80 6.79
CA ALA A 9 -1.11 -5.57 6.96
C ALA A 9 -1.10 -6.81 6.05
N TYR A 10 -2.21 -7.57 6.00
CA TYR A 10 -2.34 -8.70 5.07
C TYR A 10 -2.21 -8.27 3.61
N ILE A 11 -2.86 -7.18 3.20
CA ILE A 11 -2.76 -6.66 1.83
C ILE A 11 -1.30 -6.30 1.51
N ILE A 12 -0.59 -5.64 2.43
CA ILE A 12 0.81 -5.25 2.22
C ILE A 12 1.71 -6.47 2.08
N TRP A 13 1.52 -7.51 2.91
CA TRP A 13 2.29 -8.74 2.78
C TRP A 13 1.98 -9.51 1.49
N ILE A 14 0.71 -9.58 1.10
CA ILE A 14 0.29 -10.20 -0.16
C ILE A 14 0.87 -9.42 -1.35
N TRP A 15 0.88 -8.08 -1.28
CA TRP A 15 1.50 -7.22 -2.28
C TRP A 15 2.99 -7.55 -2.43
N LEU A 16 3.76 -7.50 -1.35
CA LEU A 16 5.20 -7.78 -1.39
C LEU A 16 5.51 -9.19 -1.91
N GLY A 17 4.73 -10.19 -1.48
CA GLY A 17 4.85 -11.55 -2.00
C GLY A 17 4.54 -11.65 -3.50
N SER A 18 3.47 -10.99 -3.95
CA SER A 18 3.06 -10.98 -5.36
C SER A 18 4.09 -10.26 -6.23
N SER A 19 4.59 -9.11 -5.79
CA SER A 19 5.65 -8.35 -6.48
C SER A 19 6.94 -9.17 -6.60
N LEU A 20 7.34 -9.88 -5.54
CA LEU A 20 8.51 -10.76 -5.57
C LEU A 20 8.33 -11.89 -6.59
N LEU A 21 7.19 -12.60 -6.53
CA LEU A 21 6.89 -13.68 -7.47
C LEU A 21 6.82 -13.17 -8.91
N HIS A 22 6.29 -11.97 -9.12
CA HIS A 22 6.24 -11.34 -10.42
C HIS A 22 7.64 -10.97 -10.94
N GLY A 23 8.50 -10.42 -10.09
CA GLY A 23 9.91 -10.18 -10.43
C GLY A 23 10.64 -11.47 -10.83
N VAL A 24 10.35 -12.60 -10.18
CA VAL A 24 10.86 -13.91 -10.62
C VAL A 24 10.27 -14.33 -11.96
N ALA A 25 8.96 -14.11 -12.19
CA ALA A 25 8.32 -14.42 -13.46
C ALA A 25 8.94 -13.64 -14.62
N HIS A 26 9.35 -12.39 -14.41
CA HIS A 26 10.14 -11.63 -15.38
C HIS A 26 11.43 -12.34 -15.79
N LEU A 27 12.21 -12.80 -14.81
CA LEU A 27 13.48 -13.48 -15.05
C LEU A 27 13.28 -14.80 -15.81
N VAL A 28 12.28 -15.58 -15.42
CA VAL A 28 12.03 -16.91 -16.01
C VAL A 28 11.39 -16.80 -17.41
N ALA A 29 10.50 -15.84 -17.62
CA ALA A 29 9.90 -15.60 -18.93
C ALA A 29 10.85 -14.89 -19.91
N GLY A 30 11.97 -14.34 -19.42
CA GLY A 30 12.81 -13.45 -20.21
C GLY A 30 12.07 -12.18 -20.60
N ALA A 31 11.10 -11.75 -19.80
CA ALA A 31 10.31 -10.55 -20.03
C ALA A 31 11.15 -9.33 -19.63
N PRO A 32 11.70 -8.56 -20.59
CA PRO A 32 12.43 -7.36 -20.24
C PRO A 32 11.46 -6.40 -19.55
N LEU A 33 11.87 -5.86 -18.40
CA LEU A 33 11.18 -4.73 -17.79
C LEU A 33 11.01 -3.64 -18.85
N THR A 34 9.84 -2.99 -18.87
CA THR A 34 9.55 -1.91 -19.83
C THR A 34 10.77 -0.98 -19.95
N PRO A 35 11.45 -0.95 -21.11
CA PRO A 35 12.69 -0.20 -21.24
C PRO A 35 12.37 1.28 -21.15
N LEU A 36 12.81 1.90 -20.05
CA LEU A 36 12.85 3.34 -19.96
C LEU A 36 14.01 3.84 -20.81
N PRO A 37 13.87 5.03 -21.45
CA PRO A 37 15.01 5.74 -22.01
C PRO A 37 16.19 5.75 -21.02
N PRO A 38 17.47 5.65 -21.47
CA PRO A 38 18.61 5.52 -20.56
C PRO A 38 18.69 6.62 -19.49
N ASP A 39 18.28 7.84 -19.85
CA ASP A 39 18.13 9.01 -18.98
C ASP A 39 17.06 8.86 -17.88
N LEU A 40 16.12 7.93 -18.04
CA LEU A 40 15.04 7.62 -17.11
C LEU A 40 15.25 6.29 -16.36
N THR A 41 16.37 5.60 -16.53
CA THR A 41 16.65 4.33 -15.82
C THR A 41 16.57 4.48 -14.29
N TRP A 42 17.07 5.60 -13.76
CA TRP A 42 16.99 5.92 -12.33
C TRP A 42 15.56 6.10 -11.83
N LEU A 43 14.65 6.58 -12.69
CA LEU A 43 13.24 6.70 -12.37
C LEU A 43 12.61 5.32 -12.18
N GLY A 44 12.90 4.37 -13.07
CA GLY A 44 12.42 2.99 -12.95
C GLY A 44 12.86 2.32 -11.65
N LEU A 45 14.15 2.41 -11.31
CA LEU A 45 14.67 1.89 -10.05
C LEU A 45 14.00 2.56 -8.83
N THR A 46 13.82 3.89 -8.88
CA THR A 46 13.18 4.63 -7.79
C THR A 46 11.72 4.22 -7.60
N ILE A 47 10.99 4.01 -8.70
CA ILE A 47 9.61 3.55 -8.70
C ILE A 47 9.51 2.14 -8.09
N GLU A 48 10.40 1.22 -8.49
CA GLU A 48 10.43 -0.16 -7.97
C GLU A 48 10.74 -0.20 -6.46
N LEU A 49 11.74 0.60 -6.03
CA LEU A 49 12.06 0.75 -4.61
C LEU A 49 10.90 1.38 -3.83
N PHE A 50 10.20 2.35 -4.42
CA PHE A 50 9.04 2.96 -3.81
C PHE A 50 7.90 1.95 -3.62
N PHE A 51 7.62 1.09 -4.60
CA PHE A 51 6.61 0.03 -4.49
C PHE A 51 6.90 -0.99 -3.40
N SER A 52 8.18 -1.26 -3.16
CA SER A 52 8.61 -2.22 -2.14
C SER A 52 8.64 -1.59 -0.74
N LEU A 53 9.15 -0.37 -0.62
CA LEU A 53 9.43 0.26 0.68
C LEU A 53 8.27 1.11 1.19
N ALA A 54 7.54 1.82 0.32
CA ALA A 54 6.44 2.69 0.77
C ALA A 54 5.32 1.94 1.49
N PRO A 55 4.89 0.73 1.06
CA PRO A 55 3.91 -0.06 1.81
C PRO A 55 4.43 -0.49 3.18
N LEU A 56 5.71 -0.81 3.34
CA LEU A 56 6.31 -1.13 4.64
C LEU A 56 6.33 0.09 5.57
N VAL A 57 6.69 1.27 5.05
CA VAL A 57 6.61 2.52 5.81
C VAL A 57 5.16 2.83 6.19
N ALA A 58 4.22 2.64 5.27
CA ALA A 58 2.80 2.81 5.52
C ALA A 58 2.32 1.86 6.64
N LEU A 59 2.76 0.61 6.63
CA LEU A 59 2.47 -0.38 7.67
C LEU A 59 2.93 0.14 9.04
N VAL A 60 4.18 0.58 9.17
CA VAL A 60 4.69 1.14 10.43
C VAL A 60 3.84 2.33 10.87
N LEU A 61 3.53 3.26 9.97
CA LEU A 61 2.74 4.45 10.29
C LEU A 61 1.31 4.11 10.75
N LEU A 62 0.68 3.08 10.17
CA LEU A 62 -0.67 2.61 10.55
C LEU A 62 -0.74 2.12 12.00
N TYR A 63 0.37 1.61 12.55
CA TYR A 63 0.50 1.18 13.94
C TYR A 63 1.02 2.26 14.89
N THR A 64 1.31 3.46 14.39
CA THR A 64 1.71 4.62 15.22
C THR A 64 0.54 5.60 15.41
N ARG A 65 0.81 6.75 16.06
CA ARG A 65 -0.13 7.88 16.14
C ARG A 65 -0.35 8.59 14.79
N ARG A 66 0.34 8.17 13.71
CA ARG A 66 0.30 8.78 12.38
C ARG A 66 -0.55 8.00 11.37
N ILE A 67 -1.66 7.40 11.82
CA ILE A 67 -2.54 6.54 11.00
C ILE A 67 -2.97 7.21 9.69
N ARG A 68 -3.34 8.50 9.73
CA ARG A 68 -3.77 9.25 8.54
C ARG A 68 -2.68 9.27 7.46
N TRP A 69 -1.43 9.48 7.87
CA TRP A 69 -0.28 9.49 6.97
C TRP A 69 0.05 8.08 6.47
N GLY A 70 -0.06 7.06 7.32
CA GLY A 70 0.09 5.67 6.89
C GLY A 70 -0.93 5.27 5.84
N ALA A 71 -2.20 5.62 6.04
CA ALA A 71 -3.27 5.36 5.08
C ALA A 71 -3.08 6.13 3.76
N ALA A 72 -2.67 7.40 3.83
CA ALA A 72 -2.36 8.19 2.64
C ALA A 72 -1.20 7.60 1.82
N LEU A 73 -0.12 7.17 2.50
CA LEU A 73 1.02 6.55 1.85
C LEU A 73 0.67 5.19 1.23
N LEU A 74 -0.17 4.40 1.91
CA LEU A 74 -0.72 3.16 1.34
C LEU A 74 -1.54 3.44 0.08
N CYS A 75 -2.46 4.42 0.10
CA CYS A 75 -3.23 4.79 -1.08
C CYS A 75 -2.33 5.21 -2.24
N LEU A 76 -1.37 6.08 -1.98
CA LEU A 76 -0.47 6.62 -3.01
C LEU A 76 0.38 5.50 -3.62
N SER A 77 0.97 4.64 -2.80
CA SER A 77 1.79 3.52 -3.28
C SER A 77 0.97 2.52 -4.10
N MET A 78 -0.22 2.15 -3.64
CA MET A 78 -1.10 1.23 -4.38
C MET A 78 -1.63 1.86 -5.68
N LEU A 79 -1.96 3.15 -5.68
CA LEU A 79 -2.41 3.84 -6.89
C LEU A 79 -1.32 3.89 -7.96
N ILE A 80 -0.09 4.27 -7.59
CA ILE A 80 1.02 4.33 -8.53
C ILE A 80 1.34 2.92 -9.05
N ALA A 81 1.36 1.91 -8.18
CA ALA A 81 1.57 0.52 -8.56
C ALA A 81 0.50 0.02 -9.56
N LEU A 82 -0.76 0.40 -9.34
CA LEU A 82 -1.87 0.04 -10.23
C LEU A 82 -1.75 0.70 -11.60
N LEU A 83 -1.45 1.99 -11.65
CA LEU A 83 -1.27 2.71 -12.92
C LEU A 83 -0.07 2.18 -13.70
N TRP A 84 1.04 1.95 -13.01
CA TRP A 84 2.27 1.43 -13.62
C TRP A 84 2.09 -0.01 -14.11
N GLY A 85 1.66 -0.92 -13.24
CA GLY A 85 1.47 -2.33 -13.57
C GLY A 85 0.40 -2.54 -14.63
N PHE A 86 -0.73 -1.81 -14.57
CA PHE A 86 -1.75 -1.89 -15.60
C PHE A 86 -1.25 -1.37 -16.95
N GLY A 87 -0.58 -0.22 -16.94
CA GLY A 87 0.00 0.40 -18.13
C GLY A 87 1.03 -0.52 -18.79
N ALA A 88 1.97 -1.06 -18.03
CA ALA A 88 3.05 -1.90 -18.53
C ALA A 88 2.54 -3.25 -19.04
N HIS A 89 1.78 -4.00 -18.22
CA HIS A 89 1.47 -5.40 -18.50
C HIS A 89 0.26 -5.61 -19.42
N PHE A 90 -0.67 -4.65 -19.49
CA PHE A 90 -1.94 -4.85 -20.19
C PHE A 90 -2.21 -3.83 -21.30
N MET A 91 -1.67 -2.61 -21.21
CA MET A 91 -1.93 -1.57 -22.21
C MET A 91 -0.79 -1.37 -23.20
N SER A 92 0.45 -1.32 -22.72
CA SER A 92 1.61 -1.01 -23.57
C SER A 92 2.02 -2.23 -24.40
N SER A 93 2.48 -2.05 -25.64
CA SER A 93 2.96 -3.15 -26.49
C SER A 93 4.45 -3.47 -26.27
N THR A 94 4.96 -3.25 -25.06
CA THR A 94 6.37 -3.47 -24.71
C THR A 94 6.63 -4.95 -24.42
N GLY A 95 7.89 -5.31 -24.20
CA GLY A 95 8.27 -6.67 -23.79
C GLY A 95 7.78 -7.06 -22.38
N ASP A 96 7.08 -6.16 -21.69
CA ASP A 96 6.48 -6.34 -20.38
C ASP A 96 4.99 -6.75 -20.47
N ASN A 97 4.43 -6.70 -21.67
CA ASN A 97 3.04 -7.03 -21.91
C ASN A 97 2.81 -8.55 -21.79
N VAL A 98 1.73 -8.95 -21.12
CA VAL A 98 1.38 -10.38 -20.95
C VAL A 98 1.21 -11.12 -22.27
N MET A 99 0.74 -10.44 -23.32
CA MET A 99 0.54 -11.04 -24.65
C MET A 99 1.87 -11.31 -25.37
N ALA A 100 2.93 -10.57 -25.06
CA ALA A 100 4.26 -10.83 -25.63
C ALA A 100 4.81 -12.19 -25.17
N HIS A 101 4.32 -12.72 -24.05
CA HIS A 101 4.77 -13.97 -23.43
C HIS A 101 3.75 -15.10 -23.49
N ALA A 102 2.63 -14.92 -24.22
CA ALA A 102 1.54 -15.89 -24.26
C ALA A 102 1.96 -17.28 -24.80
N THR A 103 2.99 -17.33 -25.64
CA THR A 103 3.54 -18.58 -26.21
C THR A 103 4.73 -19.14 -25.43
N SER A 104 5.24 -18.41 -24.43
CA SER A 104 6.35 -18.87 -23.58
C SER A 104 5.87 -19.95 -22.60
N PRO A 105 6.69 -20.98 -22.30
CA PRO A 105 6.38 -21.93 -21.23
C PRO A 105 6.13 -21.27 -19.86
N ALA A 106 6.74 -20.10 -19.62
CA ALA A 106 6.54 -19.30 -18.41
C ALA A 106 5.37 -18.31 -18.50
N GLY A 107 4.74 -18.19 -19.66
CA GLY A 107 3.63 -17.26 -19.93
C GLY A 107 2.48 -17.33 -18.92
N PRO A 108 1.99 -18.53 -18.54
CA PRO A 108 0.95 -18.64 -17.52
C PRO A 108 1.36 -18.06 -16.16
N ALA A 109 2.60 -18.29 -15.72
CA ALA A 109 3.09 -17.74 -14.45
C ALA A 109 3.21 -16.21 -14.51
N PHE A 110 3.71 -15.67 -15.63
CA PHE A 110 3.76 -14.23 -15.86
C PHE A 110 2.36 -13.62 -15.82
N LEU A 111 1.40 -14.17 -16.56
CA LEU A 111 0.01 -13.71 -16.56
C LEU A 111 -0.64 -13.74 -15.17
N ILE A 112 -0.54 -14.86 -14.45
CA ILE A 112 -1.14 -15.02 -13.12
C ILE A 112 -0.56 -13.98 -12.16
N THR A 113 0.76 -13.82 -12.16
CA THR A 113 1.41 -12.85 -11.27
C THR A 113 1.09 -11.41 -11.68
N SER A 114 1.02 -11.07 -12.99
CA SER A 114 0.55 -9.77 -13.49
C SER A 114 -0.88 -9.45 -13.04
N VAL A 115 -1.78 -10.44 -13.03
CA VAL A 115 -3.15 -10.26 -12.53
C VAL A 115 -3.16 -10.04 -11.02
N LEU A 116 -2.33 -10.77 -10.25
CA LEU A 116 -2.22 -10.56 -8.79
C LEU A 116 -1.73 -9.15 -8.46
N ILE A 117 -0.67 -8.67 -9.10
CA ILE A 117 -0.16 -7.31 -8.90
C ILE A 117 -1.10 -6.23 -9.45
N PHE A 118 -2.14 -6.59 -10.21
CA PHE A 118 -3.22 -5.68 -10.58
C PHE A 118 -4.35 -5.64 -9.53
N ILE A 119 -4.79 -6.80 -9.04
CA ILE A 119 -5.93 -6.91 -8.10
C ILE A 119 -5.55 -6.44 -6.69
N VAL A 120 -4.35 -6.78 -6.21
CA VAL A 120 -3.95 -6.47 -4.82
C VAL A 120 -3.87 -4.95 -4.57
N PRO A 121 -3.29 -4.13 -5.48
CA PRO A 121 -3.34 -2.68 -5.33
C PRO A 121 -4.75 -2.09 -5.30
N TRP A 122 -5.71 -2.65 -6.04
CA TRP A 122 -7.10 -2.22 -5.94
C TRP A 122 -7.65 -2.39 -4.52
N ALA A 123 -7.42 -3.55 -3.91
CA ALA A 123 -7.85 -3.80 -2.53
C ALA A 123 -7.15 -2.85 -1.54
N GLY A 124 -5.84 -2.64 -1.70
CA GLY A 124 -5.06 -1.71 -0.88
C GLY A 124 -5.52 -0.27 -0.98
N LEU A 125 -5.86 0.19 -2.19
CA LEU A 125 -6.39 1.52 -2.44
C LEU A 125 -7.75 1.72 -1.77
N ILE A 126 -8.69 0.77 -1.94
CA ILE A 126 -10.03 0.85 -1.37
C ILE A 126 -9.98 0.91 0.16
N ILE A 127 -9.25 -0.02 0.79
CA ILE A 127 -9.14 -0.08 2.25
C ILE A 127 -8.34 1.12 2.77
N GLY A 128 -7.29 1.55 2.07
CA GLY A 128 -6.53 2.75 2.41
C GLY A 128 -7.41 4.00 2.45
N ILE A 129 -8.26 4.21 1.44
CA ILE A 129 -9.21 5.33 1.38
C ILE A 129 -10.18 5.27 2.56
N HIS A 130 -10.69 4.07 2.88
CA HIS A 130 -11.59 3.88 4.00
C HIS A 130 -10.94 4.28 5.33
N ILE A 131 -9.72 3.79 5.63
CA ILE A 131 -8.99 4.16 6.86
C ILE A 131 -8.64 5.64 6.88
N PHE A 132 -8.21 6.20 5.76
CA PHE A 132 -7.89 7.63 5.67
C PHE A 132 -9.09 8.51 6.06
N ARG A 133 -10.28 8.19 5.54
CA ARG A 133 -11.53 8.90 5.88
C ARG A 133 -11.86 8.78 7.37
N LEU A 134 -11.77 7.58 7.94
CA LEU A 134 -12.03 7.36 9.37
C LEU A 134 -11.04 8.14 10.26
N ALA A 135 -9.75 8.06 9.96
CA ALA A 135 -8.71 8.77 10.72
C ALA A 135 -8.86 10.30 10.61
N SER A 136 -9.28 10.80 9.44
CA SER A 136 -9.51 12.23 9.23
C SER A 136 -10.72 12.75 10.00
N ARG A 137 -11.81 11.97 10.08
CA ARG A 137 -12.98 12.31 10.90
C ARG A 137 -12.64 12.38 12.38
N GLN A 138 -11.94 11.38 12.90
CA GLN A 138 -11.51 11.35 14.30
C GLN A 138 -10.61 12.53 14.67
N LEU A 139 -9.71 12.93 13.77
CA LEU A 139 -8.87 14.11 13.98
C LEU A 139 -9.71 15.39 14.03
N SER A 140 -10.70 15.51 13.14
CA SER A 140 -11.62 16.66 13.12
C SER A 140 -12.48 16.74 14.38
N GLU A 141 -13.06 15.63 14.83
CA GLU A 141 -13.89 15.56 16.04
C GLU A 141 -13.07 15.91 17.30
N ARG A 142 -11.82 15.47 17.36
CA ARG A 142 -10.89 15.84 18.44
C ARG A 142 -10.59 17.34 18.44
N ASN A 143 -10.32 17.92 17.28
CA ASN A 143 -10.03 19.36 17.16
C ASN A 143 -11.22 20.24 17.51
N LEU A 144 -12.44 19.74 17.34
CA LEU A 144 -13.68 20.43 17.70
C LEU A 144 -14.10 20.22 19.17
N GLY A 145 -13.33 19.46 19.96
CA GLY A 145 -13.69 19.13 21.34
C GLY A 145 -14.93 18.25 21.48
N LEU A 146 -15.39 17.62 20.39
CA LEU A 146 -16.59 16.77 20.38
C LEU A 146 -16.33 15.38 20.94
N VAL A 147 -15.07 14.97 21.00
CA VAL A 147 -14.64 13.76 21.72
C VAL A 147 -14.27 14.21 23.12
N PRO A 148 -15.02 13.81 24.17
CA PRO A 148 -14.60 14.06 25.55
C PRO A 148 -13.18 13.54 25.70
N GLU A 149 -12.25 14.43 26.05
CA GLU A 149 -10.91 14.01 26.41
C GLU A 149 -11.10 13.04 27.56
N LEU A 150 -10.86 11.74 27.33
CA LEU A 150 -10.88 10.75 28.38
C LEU A 150 -9.88 11.26 29.41
N ARG A 151 -10.41 11.86 30.50
CA ARG A 151 -9.63 12.37 31.62
C ARG A 151 -8.60 11.30 31.88
N THR A 152 -7.33 11.69 31.76
CA THR A 152 -6.25 10.74 31.97
C THR A 152 -6.42 10.16 33.36
N GLU A 153 -5.97 8.94 33.60
CA GLU A 153 -6.04 8.33 34.94
C GLU A 153 -5.44 9.26 36.01
N LYS A 154 -4.51 10.14 35.60
CA LYS A 154 -3.95 11.23 36.40
C LYS A 154 -4.97 12.30 36.80
N ASP A 155 -5.85 12.70 35.89
CA ASP A 155 -6.94 13.67 36.15
C ASP A 155 -8.03 13.08 37.03
N LEU A 156 -8.29 11.76 36.90
CA LEU A 156 -9.21 11.04 37.78
C LEU A 156 -8.63 10.90 39.19
N ARG A 157 -7.34 10.58 39.32
CA ARG A 157 -6.65 10.51 40.63
C ARG A 157 -6.58 11.86 41.33
N HIS A 158 -6.34 12.96 40.60
CA HIS A 158 -6.39 14.30 41.18
C HIS A 158 -7.80 14.69 41.64
N ALA A 159 -8.83 14.35 40.87
CA ALA A 159 -10.22 14.60 41.28
C ALA A 159 -10.62 13.79 42.52
N GLN A 160 -10.14 12.55 42.66
CA GLN A 160 -10.38 11.72 43.84
C GLN A 160 -9.66 12.25 45.10
N ALA A 161 -8.44 12.79 44.95
CA ALA A 161 -7.68 13.36 46.07
C ALA A 161 -8.31 14.64 46.67
N HIS A 162 -9.11 15.38 45.88
CA HIS A 162 -9.80 16.58 46.36
C HIS A 162 -11.15 16.32 47.03
N ASN A 163 -11.72 15.11 46.88
CA ASN A 163 -13.04 14.76 47.44
C ASN A 163 -12.95 13.95 48.75
N SER A 164 -11.75 13.77 49.31
CA SER A 164 -11.51 12.95 50.50
C SER A 164 -11.36 13.75 51.81
N PHE A 165 -11.97 14.93 51.93
CA PHE A 165 -12.02 15.74 53.16
C PHE A 165 -13.44 16.15 53.51
#